data_AF-A0A3N5J9U9-F1
#
_entry.id   AF-A0A3N5J9U9-F1
#
_cell.length_a   1.000
_cell.length_b   1.000
_cell.length_c   1.000
_cell.angle_alpha   90.00
_cell.angle_beta   90.00
_cell.angle_gamma   90.00
#
_symmetry.space_group_name_H-M   'P 1'
#
loop_
_entity.id
_entity.type
_entity.pdbx_description
1 polymer ?
#
loop_
_entity_poly.entity_id
_entity_poly.type
_entity_poly.pdbx_seq_one_letter_code
_entity_poly.pdbx_strand_id
1 'polypeptide(L)'
;MGRLPGSRSAPSPWGRILIVITVLGVVSGALSVTIMFWLWRLNILEALVKDAKEGRWPSALIGTVVLATSFLLEGVWVGDYFIVPSAAMIFWYAGYTIWHWNFCVLNFTRPLALFHIAVLAAPWLFVAVTQDFGPWMMERGNSFTFAGCLHITFEGWINQRLKYDAFAQKSAFLERRSTQLLILAAVSLLCLAAWFAQG
;
A
#
# COMPACT_ATOMS: atom_id res chain seq x y z
N MET A 1 -20.08 -13.51 27.84
CA MET A 1 -20.24 -13.18 26.41
C MET A 1 -18.88 -12.79 25.85
N GLY A 2 -18.30 -13.67 25.02
CA GLY A 2 -16.90 -13.63 24.61
C GLY A 2 -16.58 -12.49 23.65
N ARG A 3 -15.47 -11.78 23.90
CA ARG A 3 -14.83 -10.90 22.93
C ARG A 3 -13.97 -11.76 22.00
N LEU A 4 -14.24 -11.70 20.70
CA LEU A 4 -13.38 -12.29 19.68
C LEU A 4 -12.03 -11.53 19.65
N PRO A 5 -10.88 -12.23 19.63
CA PRO A 5 -9.59 -11.58 19.45
C PRO A 5 -9.41 -11.22 17.97
N GLY A 6 -9.64 -9.96 17.63
CA GLY A 6 -9.25 -9.42 16.31
C GLY A 6 -7.74 -9.55 16.14
N SER A 7 -7.31 -10.31 15.13
CA SER A 7 -5.90 -10.52 14.82
C SER A 7 -5.21 -9.19 14.52
N ARG A 8 -4.31 -8.78 15.41
CA ARG A 8 -3.39 -7.66 15.22
C ARG A 8 -2.32 -8.06 14.20
N SER A 9 -2.58 -7.86 12.91
CA SER A 9 -1.50 -7.79 11.92
C SER A 9 -1.13 -6.31 11.77
N ALA A 10 -0.19 -5.86 12.61
CA ALA A 10 0.36 -4.51 12.49
C ALA A 10 1.56 -4.54 11.53
N PRO A 11 1.71 -3.55 10.65
CA PRO A 11 2.90 -3.46 9.82
C PRO A 11 4.12 -3.06 10.63
N SER A 12 5.26 -3.67 10.28
CA SER A 12 6.49 -3.57 11.05
C SER A 12 7.31 -2.31 10.73
N PRO A 13 8.04 -1.72 11.70
CA PRO A 13 8.84 -0.50 11.51
C PRO A 13 10.17 -0.74 10.78
N TRP A 14 10.44 -1.97 10.36
CA TRP A 14 11.73 -2.42 9.83
C TRP A 14 12.17 -1.66 8.56
N GLY A 15 11.22 -1.18 7.75
CA GLY A 15 11.54 -0.43 6.53
C GLY A 15 12.34 0.85 6.79
N ARG A 16 12.05 1.59 7.87
CA ARG A 16 12.79 2.83 8.19
C ARG A 16 14.16 2.56 8.79
N ILE A 17 14.24 1.57 9.68
CA ILE A 17 15.53 1.16 10.25
C ILE A 17 16.46 0.77 9.12
N LEU A 18 15.96 0.02 8.14
CA LEU A 18 16.71 -0.37 6.94
C LEU A 18 17.19 0.84 6.12
N ILE A 19 16.32 1.81 5.82
CA ILE A 19 16.71 3.01 5.06
C ILE A 19 17.82 3.78 5.79
N VAL A 20 17.69 3.97 7.11
CA VAL A 20 18.69 4.69 7.90
C VAL A 20 20.03 3.95 7.94
N ILE A 21 20.04 2.64 8.18
CA ILE A 21 21.30 1.87 8.19
C ILE A 21 21.95 1.77 6.79
N THR A 22 21.16 1.85 5.71
CA THR A 22 21.68 1.92 4.34
C THR A 22 22.33 3.26 4.04
N VAL A 23 21.70 4.38 4.42
CA VAL A 23 22.31 5.71 4.29
C VAL A 23 23.59 5.83 5.15
N LEU A 24 23.63 5.18 6.31
CA LEU A 24 24.84 5.10 7.16
C LEU A 24 25.91 4.14 6.62
N GLY A 25 25.71 3.52 5.44
CA GLY A 25 26.69 2.64 4.79
C GLY A 25 26.83 1.26 5.44
N VAL A 26 25.96 0.91 6.39
CA VAL A 26 25.98 -0.40 7.09
C VAL A 26 25.44 -1.51 6.19
N VAL A 27 24.51 -1.17 5.28
CA VAL A 27 23.86 -2.08 4.34
C VAL A 27 24.03 -1.52 2.94
N SER A 28 24.45 -2.35 1.97
CA SER A 28 24.57 -1.90 0.58
C SER A 28 23.21 -1.48 0.01
N GLY A 29 23.21 -0.47 -0.88
CA GLY A 29 21.97 -0.01 -1.52
C GLY A 29 21.20 -1.16 -2.18
N ALA A 30 21.88 -2.07 -2.88
CA ALA A 30 21.26 -3.24 -3.51
C ALA A 30 20.55 -4.16 -2.50
N LEU A 31 21.16 -4.40 -1.33
CA LEU A 31 20.55 -5.21 -0.28
C LEU A 31 19.34 -4.50 0.34
N SER A 32 19.43 -3.17 0.53
CA SER A 32 18.30 -2.35 1.00
C SER A 32 17.09 -2.46 0.09
N VAL A 33 17.29 -2.29 -1.22
CA VAL A 33 16.21 -2.36 -2.20
C VAL A 33 15.54 -3.73 -2.17
N THR A 34 16.36 -4.78 -2.12
CA THR A 34 15.89 -6.17 -2.05
C THR A 34 15.00 -6.38 -0.83
N ILE A 35 15.47 -6.02 0.36
CA ILE A 35 14.69 -6.20 1.60
C ILE A 35 13.40 -5.38 1.55
N MET A 36 13.45 -4.14 1.06
CA MET A 36 12.28 -3.26 0.98
C MET A 36 11.19 -3.82 0.05
N PHE A 37 11.56 -4.33 -1.13
CA PHE A 37 10.62 -5.02 -2.01
C PHE A 37 10.02 -6.26 -1.36
N TRP A 38 10.80 -7.04 -0.62
CA TRP A 38 10.27 -8.21 0.09
C TRP A 38 9.31 -7.84 1.22
N LEU A 39 9.64 -6.85 2.04
CA LEU A 39 8.72 -6.33 3.06
C LEU A 39 7.40 -5.86 2.44
N TRP A 40 7.47 -5.25 1.27
CA TRP A 40 6.30 -4.78 0.57
C TRP A 40 5.45 -5.91 -0.02
N ARG A 41 6.10 -6.93 -0.61
CA ARG A 41 5.44 -8.16 -1.07
C ARG A 41 4.76 -8.90 0.07
N LEU A 42 5.40 -8.99 1.23
CA LEU A 42 4.81 -9.53 2.45
C LEU A 42 3.57 -8.74 2.88
N ASN A 43 3.63 -7.41 2.83
CA ASN A 43 2.46 -6.58 3.11
C ASN A 43 1.31 -6.84 2.14
N ILE A 44 1.58 -6.98 0.84
CA ILE A 44 0.56 -7.33 -0.15
C ILE A 44 -0.04 -8.70 0.17
N LEU A 45 0.81 -9.68 0.49
CA LEU A 45 0.40 -11.04 0.82
C LEU A 45 -0.48 -11.09 2.09
N GLU A 46 -0.12 -10.36 3.15
CA GLU A 46 -0.91 -10.26 4.38
C GLU A 46 -2.32 -9.71 4.10
N ALA A 47 -2.41 -8.63 3.31
CA ALA A 47 -3.67 -8.03 2.93
C ALA A 47 -4.53 -8.97 2.07
N LEU A 48 -3.92 -9.67 1.09
CA LEU A 48 -4.57 -10.70 0.28
C LEU A 48 -5.14 -11.83 1.14
N VAL A 49 -4.33 -12.37 2.05
CA VAL A 49 -4.74 -13.48 2.93
C VAL A 49 -5.89 -13.03 3.83
N LYS A 50 -5.85 -11.79 4.33
CA LYS A 50 -6.95 -11.24 5.12
C LYS A 50 -8.24 -11.14 4.30
N ASP A 51 -8.20 -10.59 3.09
CA ASP A 51 -9.38 -10.52 2.22
C ASP A 51 -9.94 -11.91 1.90
N ALA A 52 -9.08 -12.89 1.62
CA ALA A 52 -9.50 -14.26 1.37
C ALA A 52 -10.19 -14.89 2.60
N LYS A 53 -9.62 -14.68 3.80
CA LYS A 53 -10.21 -15.17 5.07
C LYS A 53 -11.58 -14.56 5.36
N GLU A 54 -11.79 -13.30 4.99
CA GLU A 54 -13.07 -12.60 5.14
C GLU A 54 -14.06 -12.89 3.99
N GLY A 55 -13.73 -13.80 3.07
CA GLY A 55 -14.59 -14.18 1.94
C GLY A 55 -14.69 -13.12 0.83
N ARG A 56 -13.79 -12.13 0.83
CA ARG A 56 -13.76 -11.00 -0.12
C ARG A 56 -12.97 -11.34 -1.37
N TRP A 57 -13.41 -12.40 -2.05
CA TRP A 57 -12.70 -12.99 -3.18
C TRP A 57 -12.34 -12.02 -4.30
N PRO A 58 -13.21 -11.07 -4.72
CA PRO A 58 -12.81 -10.08 -5.72
C PRO A 58 -11.57 -9.31 -5.27
N SER A 59 -11.55 -8.75 -4.06
CA SER A 59 -10.40 -7.98 -3.54
C SER A 59 -9.15 -8.85 -3.37
N ALA A 60 -9.31 -10.09 -2.92
CA ALA A 60 -8.21 -11.05 -2.82
C ALA A 60 -7.60 -11.37 -4.20
N LEU A 61 -8.42 -11.59 -5.23
CA LEU A 61 -7.96 -11.83 -6.60
C LEU A 61 -7.19 -10.63 -7.17
N ILE A 62 -7.66 -9.41 -6.90
CA ILE A 62 -6.91 -8.18 -7.27
C ILE A 62 -5.55 -8.18 -6.58
N GLY A 63 -5.50 -8.53 -5.29
CA GLY A 63 -4.26 -8.62 -4.52
C GLY A 63 -3.28 -9.62 -5.14
N THR A 64 -3.78 -10.75 -5.68
CA THR A 64 -2.95 -11.73 -6.37
C THR A 64 -2.30 -11.13 -7.62
N VAL A 65 -3.05 -10.38 -8.42
CA VAL A 65 -2.53 -9.69 -9.62
C VAL A 65 -1.45 -8.68 -9.23
N VAL A 66 -1.71 -7.86 -8.21
CA VAL A 66 -0.75 -6.88 -7.69
C VAL A 66 0.51 -7.58 -7.18
N LEU A 67 0.37 -8.66 -6.39
CA LEU A 67 1.51 -9.43 -5.89
C LEU A 67 2.34 -10.04 -7.03
N ALA A 68 1.69 -10.71 -7.99
CA ALA A 68 2.37 -11.36 -9.11
C ALA A 68 3.15 -10.34 -9.95
N THR A 69 2.55 -9.19 -10.23
CA THR A 69 3.19 -8.12 -11.03
C THR A 69 4.23 -7.33 -10.24
N SER A 70 4.24 -7.39 -8.91
CA SER A 70 5.27 -6.73 -8.08
C SER A 70 6.69 -7.28 -8.29
N PHE A 71 6.83 -8.47 -8.91
CA PHE A 71 8.13 -9.06 -9.23
C PHE A 71 8.82 -8.38 -10.42
N LEU A 72 8.09 -7.58 -11.18
CA LEU A 72 8.66 -6.74 -12.23
C LEU A 72 9.28 -5.46 -11.69
N LEU A 73 8.98 -5.09 -10.45
CA LEU A 73 9.43 -3.83 -9.91
C LEU A 73 10.94 -3.88 -9.67
N GLU A 74 11.63 -2.91 -10.26
CA GLU A 74 13.05 -2.69 -10.09
C GLU A 74 13.31 -1.32 -9.45
N GLY A 75 14.40 -1.25 -8.70
CA GLY A 75 14.83 -0.05 -8.00
C GLY A 75 16.34 -0.04 -7.88
N VAL A 76 16.94 1.14 -8.00
CA VAL A 76 18.40 1.28 -7.95
C VAL A 76 18.77 2.47 -7.10
N TRP A 77 19.79 2.32 -6.26
CA TRP A 77 20.46 3.46 -5.63
C TRP A 77 21.54 3.98 -6.55
N VAL A 78 21.53 5.29 -6.81
CA VAL A 78 22.57 6.01 -7.54
C VAL A 78 23.16 7.04 -6.58
N GLY A 79 24.35 6.74 -6.04
CA GLY A 79 24.90 7.51 -4.92
C GLY A 79 23.93 7.49 -3.73
N ASP A 80 23.47 8.67 -3.32
CA ASP A 80 22.62 8.86 -2.15
C ASP A 80 21.11 8.92 -2.49
N TYR A 81 20.72 8.73 -3.75
CA TYR A 81 19.31 8.83 -4.17
C TYR A 81 18.80 7.53 -4.82
N PHE A 82 17.50 7.27 -4.64
CA PHE A 82 16.81 6.09 -5.13
C PHE A 82 16.02 6.41 -6.41
N ILE A 83 16.19 5.59 -7.45
CA ILE A 83 15.48 5.73 -8.72
C ILE A 83 14.72 4.45 -9.09
N VAL A 84 13.71 4.64 -9.94
CA VAL A 84 12.96 3.58 -10.59
C VAL A 84 13.25 3.67 -12.09
N PRO A 85 13.92 2.67 -12.70
CA PRO A 85 14.42 2.78 -14.07
C PRO A 85 13.33 2.93 -15.14
N SER A 86 12.12 2.41 -14.88
CA SER A 86 11.03 2.42 -15.84
C SER A 86 9.91 3.36 -15.43
N ALA A 87 9.63 4.35 -16.28
CA ALA A 87 8.50 5.26 -16.10
C ALA A 87 7.14 4.51 -16.13
N ALA A 88 7.07 3.35 -16.79
CA ALA A 88 5.87 2.50 -16.82
C ALA A 88 5.43 2.02 -15.44
N MET A 89 6.32 2.04 -14.44
CA MET A 89 6.00 1.66 -13.06
C MET A 89 4.96 2.57 -12.41
N ILE A 90 4.74 3.78 -12.95
CA ILE A 90 3.67 4.67 -12.49
C ILE A 90 2.28 4.00 -12.56
N PHE A 91 2.03 3.21 -13.60
CA PHE A 91 0.77 2.50 -13.76
C PHE A 91 0.62 1.44 -12.66
N TRP A 92 1.71 0.76 -12.32
CA TRP A 92 1.73 -0.19 -11.22
C TRP A 92 1.47 0.51 -9.88
N TYR A 93 2.11 1.66 -9.60
CA TYR A 93 1.88 2.42 -8.37
C TYR A 93 0.41 2.85 -8.23
N ALA A 94 -0.20 3.31 -9.33
CA ALA A 94 -1.61 3.66 -9.36
C ALA A 94 -2.50 2.45 -9.06
N GLY A 95 -2.25 1.31 -9.72
CA GLY A 95 -2.96 0.06 -9.49
C GLY A 95 -2.86 -0.42 -8.05
N TYR A 96 -1.64 -0.43 -7.50
CA TYR A 96 -1.39 -0.77 -6.10
C TYR A 96 -2.14 0.17 -5.14
N THR A 97 -2.13 1.48 -5.41
CA THR A 97 -2.79 2.47 -4.54
C THR A 97 -4.30 2.25 -4.51
N ILE A 98 -4.91 2.07 -5.68
CA ILE A 98 -6.36 1.82 -5.81
C ILE A 98 -6.73 0.53 -5.09
N TRP A 99 -5.97 -0.55 -5.30
CA TRP A 99 -6.20 -1.82 -4.61
C TRP A 99 -6.06 -1.68 -3.10
N HIS A 100 -5.03 -0.98 -2.61
CA HIS A 100 -4.82 -0.85 -1.18
C HIS A 100 -5.86 0.08 -0.51
N TRP A 101 -6.37 1.09 -1.22
CA TRP A 101 -7.55 1.84 -0.78
C TRP A 101 -8.77 0.95 -0.65
N ASN A 102 -9.02 0.09 -1.64
CA ASN A 102 -10.11 -0.87 -1.58
C ASN A 102 -9.98 -1.78 -0.36
N PHE A 103 -8.80 -2.35 -0.14
CA PHE A 103 -8.50 -3.15 1.05
C PHE A 103 -8.81 -2.38 2.34
N CYS A 104 -8.40 -1.13 2.46
CA CYS A 104 -8.63 -0.32 3.66
C CYS A 104 -10.12 -0.10 3.94
N VAL A 105 -10.91 0.22 2.90
CA VAL A 105 -12.36 0.44 3.01
C VAL A 105 -13.08 -0.82 3.47
N LEU A 106 -12.66 -1.98 2.97
CA LEU A 106 -13.27 -3.25 3.32
C LEU A 106 -12.86 -3.68 4.74
N ASN A 107 -11.59 -3.53 5.12
CA ASN A 107 -11.00 -4.21 6.29
C ASN A 107 -10.89 -3.39 7.57
N PHE A 108 -11.13 -2.07 7.52
CA PHE A 108 -11.04 -1.20 8.67
C PHE A 108 -12.38 -0.51 8.97
N THR A 109 -12.52 0.00 10.20
CA THR A 109 -13.61 0.92 10.54
C THR A 109 -13.54 2.15 9.62
N ARG A 110 -14.67 2.81 9.35
CA ARG A 110 -14.69 3.98 8.44
C ARG A 110 -13.68 5.07 8.80
N PRO A 111 -13.53 5.50 10.06
CA PRO A 111 -12.54 6.51 10.43
C PRO A 111 -11.10 6.02 10.17
N LEU A 112 -10.82 4.76 10.48
CA LEU A 112 -9.50 4.17 10.32
C LEU A 112 -9.16 3.91 8.85
N ALA A 113 -10.15 3.53 8.03
CA ALA A 113 -10.01 3.44 6.58
C ALA A 113 -9.66 4.81 5.98
N LEU A 114 -10.36 5.87 6.40
CA LEU A 114 -10.07 7.24 5.97
C LEU A 114 -8.65 7.67 6.33
N PHE A 115 -8.19 7.35 7.54
CA PHE A 115 -6.81 7.58 7.97
C PHE A 115 -5.79 6.87 7.05
N HIS A 116 -5.97 5.57 6.79
CA HIS A 116 -5.05 4.82 5.93
C HIS A 116 -5.10 5.30 4.47
N ILE A 117 -6.26 5.71 3.97
CA ILE A 117 -6.39 6.32 2.63
C ILE A 117 -5.58 7.61 2.54
N ALA A 118 -5.67 8.48 3.56
CA ALA A 118 -4.88 9.71 3.61
C ALA A 118 -3.37 9.44 3.64
N VAL A 119 -2.94 8.43 4.42
CA VAL A 119 -1.54 7.99 4.45
C VAL A 119 -1.09 7.42 3.10
N LEU A 120 -1.95 6.65 2.43
CA LEU A 120 -1.69 6.12 1.08
C LEU A 120 -1.65 7.21 0.01
N ALA A 121 -2.29 8.37 0.24
CA ALA A 121 -2.21 9.53 -0.63
C ALA A 121 -0.92 10.35 -0.45
N ALA A 122 -0.23 10.25 0.69
CA ALA A 122 0.97 11.05 0.97
C ALA A 122 2.09 10.89 -0.07
N PRO A 123 2.44 9.67 -0.55
CA PRO A 123 3.44 9.53 -1.62
C PRO A 123 3.01 10.21 -2.93
N TRP A 124 1.71 10.22 -3.25
CA TRP A 124 1.19 10.92 -4.43
C TRP A 124 1.23 12.44 -4.29
N LEU A 125 0.99 12.95 -3.08
CA LEU A 125 1.17 14.38 -2.79
C LEU A 125 2.64 14.77 -2.93
N PHE A 126 3.56 13.94 -2.46
CA PHE A 126 4.99 14.17 -2.65
C PHE A 126 5.33 14.26 -4.14
N VAL A 127 4.93 13.25 -4.93
CA VAL A 127 5.11 13.23 -6.38
C VAL A 127 4.48 14.46 -7.05
N ALA A 128 3.29 14.89 -6.62
CA ALA A 128 2.64 16.06 -7.19
C ALA A 128 3.41 17.36 -6.92
N VAL A 129 4.13 17.45 -5.80
CA VAL A 129 4.96 18.61 -5.47
C VAL A 129 6.31 18.56 -6.18
N THR A 130 6.97 17.39 -6.18
CA THR A 130 8.33 17.23 -6.73
C THR A 130 8.36 16.97 -8.23
N GLN A 131 7.24 16.54 -8.82
CA GLN A 131 7.15 16.03 -10.18
C GLN A 131 8.08 14.83 -10.45
N ASP A 132 8.50 14.13 -9.39
CA ASP A 132 9.39 12.97 -9.45
C ASP A 132 8.73 11.73 -8.86
N PHE A 133 8.58 10.70 -9.68
CA PHE A 133 7.97 9.42 -9.34
C PHE A 133 8.96 8.40 -8.75
N GLY A 134 10.26 8.60 -8.94
CA GLY A 134 11.31 7.71 -8.42
C GLY A 134 11.22 7.45 -6.91
N PRO A 135 11.06 8.49 -6.06
CA PRO A 135 10.98 8.33 -4.62
C PRO A 135 9.62 7.83 -4.12
N TRP A 136 8.60 7.67 -4.98
CA TRP A 136 7.26 7.23 -4.55
C TRP A 136 7.31 5.96 -3.70
N MET A 137 8.18 5.00 -4.07
CA MET A 137 8.32 3.73 -3.35
C MET A 137 8.89 3.89 -1.95
N MET A 138 9.89 4.77 -1.80
CA MET A 138 10.49 5.12 -0.52
C MET A 138 9.47 5.84 0.38
N GLU A 139 8.78 6.83 -0.18
CA GLU A 139 7.74 7.57 0.52
C GLU A 139 6.57 6.68 0.91
N ARG A 140 6.23 5.69 0.08
CA ARG A 140 5.22 4.69 0.40
C ARG A 140 5.61 3.84 1.61
N GLY A 141 6.87 3.40 1.69
CA GLY A 141 7.41 2.73 2.87
C GLY A 141 7.36 3.61 4.11
N ASN A 142 7.78 4.88 3.97
CA ASN A 142 7.77 5.86 5.06
C ASN A 142 6.36 6.13 5.59
N SER A 143 5.39 6.37 4.71
CA SER A 143 4.00 6.62 5.06
C SER A 143 3.39 5.39 5.73
N PHE A 144 3.75 4.18 5.27
CA PHE A 144 3.27 2.93 5.86
C PHE A 144 3.72 2.73 7.31
N THR A 145 5.01 2.92 7.59
CA THR A 145 5.52 2.83 8.97
C THR A 145 4.87 3.87 9.87
N PHE A 146 4.67 5.10 9.36
CA PHE A 146 3.97 6.14 10.10
C PHE A 146 2.53 5.73 10.45
N ALA A 147 1.78 5.19 9.49
CA ALA A 147 0.45 4.64 9.75
C ALA A 147 0.47 3.53 10.80
N GLY A 148 1.42 2.59 10.70
CA GLY A 148 1.56 1.50 11.66
C GLY A 148 1.72 2.01 13.09
N CYS A 149 2.68 2.92 13.31
CA CYS A 149 2.91 3.51 14.63
C CYS A 149 1.67 4.26 15.15
N LEU A 150 1.09 5.14 14.34
CA LEU A 150 -0.06 5.93 14.78
C LEU A 150 -1.32 5.09 15.01
N HIS A 151 -1.55 4.07 14.20
CA HIS A 151 -2.66 3.14 14.39
C HIS A 151 -2.51 2.46 15.75
N ILE A 152 -1.36 1.84 16.04
CA ILE A 152 -1.14 1.13 17.31
C ILE A 152 -1.30 2.06 18.52
N THR A 153 -0.72 3.26 18.46
CA THR A 153 -0.68 4.16 19.60
C THR A 153 -1.98 4.95 19.78
N PHE A 154 -2.67 5.31 18.70
CA PHE A 154 -3.76 6.29 18.71
C PHE A 154 -5.07 5.79 18.09
N GLU A 155 -5.26 4.47 17.91
CA GLU A 155 -6.48 3.89 17.31
C GLU A 155 -7.78 4.48 17.90
N GLY A 156 -7.87 4.56 19.24
CA GLY A 156 -9.05 5.09 19.93
C GLY A 156 -9.30 6.56 19.61
N TRP A 157 -8.24 7.36 19.55
CA TRP A 157 -8.33 8.79 19.20
C TRP A 157 -8.75 8.96 17.73
N ILE A 158 -8.16 8.20 16.81
CA ILE A 158 -8.49 8.21 15.37
C ILE A 158 -9.96 7.87 15.17
N ASN A 159 -10.44 6.79 15.80
CA ASN A 159 -11.83 6.34 15.68
C ASN A 159 -12.85 7.34 16.25
N GLN A 160 -12.45 8.17 17.22
CA GLN A 160 -13.34 9.21 17.77
C GLN A 160 -13.33 10.49 16.92
N ARG A 161 -12.16 10.91 16.43
CA ARG A 161 -11.97 12.21 15.78
C ARG A 161 -12.23 12.21 14.29
N LEU A 162 -12.03 11.08 13.61
CA LEU A 162 -12.24 10.97 12.15
C LEU A 162 -13.61 10.38 11.80
N LYS A 163 -14.59 10.45 12.71
CA LYS A 163 -15.98 10.10 12.39
C LYS A 163 -16.50 11.08 11.33
N TYR A 164 -16.73 10.57 10.14
CA TYR A 164 -17.16 11.38 9.01
C TYR A 164 -18.23 10.64 8.21
N ASP A 165 -19.49 11.03 8.42
CA ASP A 165 -20.66 10.31 7.90
C ASP A 165 -20.72 10.32 6.37
N ALA A 166 -20.28 11.42 5.74
CA ALA A 166 -20.22 11.50 4.29
C ALA A 166 -19.24 10.46 3.69
N PHE A 167 -18.12 10.19 4.35
CA PHE A 167 -17.22 9.12 3.93
C PHE A 167 -17.86 7.74 4.16
N ALA A 168 -18.58 7.53 5.26
CA ALA A 168 -19.26 6.28 5.52
C ALA A 168 -20.32 5.95 4.44
N GLN A 169 -21.13 6.94 4.04
CA GLN A 169 -22.12 6.78 2.98
C GLN A 169 -21.48 6.57 1.61
N LYS A 170 -20.43 7.34 1.27
CA LYS A 170 -19.74 7.20 -0.01
C LYS A 170 -19.02 5.86 -0.09
N SER A 171 -18.22 5.49 0.90
CA SER A 171 -17.46 4.23 0.87
C SER A 171 -18.32 2.97 0.73
N ALA A 172 -19.61 3.00 1.09
CA ALA A 172 -20.54 1.89 0.84
C ALA A 172 -20.73 1.54 -0.65
N PHE A 173 -20.50 2.49 -1.58
CA PHE A 173 -20.53 2.15 -3.01
C PHE A 173 -19.39 1.22 -3.39
N LEU A 174 -18.23 1.30 -2.72
CA LEU A 174 -17.06 0.47 -3.01
C LEU A 174 -17.35 -0.99 -2.68
N GLU A 175 -18.14 -1.27 -1.66
CA GLU A 175 -18.48 -2.64 -1.23
C GLU A 175 -19.38 -3.41 -2.21
N ARG A 176 -19.99 -2.73 -3.17
CA ARG A 176 -20.89 -3.37 -4.15
C ARG A 176 -20.11 -4.32 -5.05
N ARG A 177 -20.69 -5.49 -5.33
CA ARG A 177 -20.08 -6.50 -6.21
C ARG A 177 -19.71 -5.94 -7.59
N SER A 178 -20.56 -5.12 -8.19
CA SER A 178 -20.27 -4.48 -9.48
C SER A 178 -19.06 -3.55 -9.39
N THR A 179 -18.97 -2.74 -8.34
CA THR A 179 -17.82 -1.86 -8.12
C THR A 179 -16.54 -2.65 -7.86
N GLN A 180 -16.59 -3.73 -7.09
CA GLN A 180 -15.44 -4.61 -6.90
C GLN A 180 -14.91 -5.21 -8.22
N LEU A 181 -15.81 -5.60 -9.13
CA LEU A 181 -15.41 -6.09 -10.46
C LEU A 181 -14.79 -4.99 -11.33
N LEU A 182 -15.29 -3.76 -11.22
CA LEU A 182 -14.70 -2.61 -11.92
C LEU A 182 -13.31 -2.28 -11.38
N ILE A 183 -13.14 -2.29 -10.05
CA ILE A 183 -11.82 -2.10 -9.43
C ILE A 183 -10.87 -3.22 -9.87
N LEU A 184 -11.34 -4.46 -9.94
CA LEU A 184 -10.54 -5.58 -10.44
C LEU A 184 -10.08 -5.37 -11.88
N ALA A 185 -10.99 -4.98 -12.77
CA ALA A 185 -10.65 -4.70 -14.15
C ALA A 185 -9.64 -3.54 -14.24
N ALA A 186 -9.90 -2.42 -13.56
CA ALA A 186 -9.04 -1.23 -13.59
C ALA A 186 -7.62 -1.51 -13.06
N VAL A 187 -7.51 -2.15 -11.89
CA VAL A 187 -6.20 -2.49 -11.30
C VAL A 187 -5.46 -3.49 -12.18
N SER A 188 -6.14 -4.51 -12.70
CA SER A 188 -5.49 -5.49 -13.57
C SER A 188 -4.96 -4.85 -14.85
N LEU A 189 -5.73 -3.96 -15.47
CA LEU A 189 -5.30 -3.22 -16.66
C LEU A 189 -4.09 -2.32 -16.36
N LEU A 190 -4.05 -1.64 -15.21
CA LEU A 190 -2.92 -0.82 -14.80
C LEU A 190 -1.66 -1.66 -14.56
N CYS A 191 -1.78 -2.79 -13.89
CA CYS A 191 -0.66 -3.71 -13.66
C CYS A 191 -0.16 -4.34 -14.97
N LEU A 192 -1.06 -4.69 -15.90
CA LEU A 192 -0.70 -5.18 -17.23
C LEU A 192 -0.08 -4.10 -18.12
N ALA A 193 -0.57 -2.86 -18.05
CA ALA A 193 0.03 -1.73 -18.77
C ALA A 193 1.47 -1.50 -18.33
N ALA A 194 1.73 -1.57 -17.01
CA ALA A 194 3.09 -1.53 -16.48
C ALA A 194 3.96 -2.67 -17.01
N TRP A 195 3.41 -3.88 -17.15
CA TRP A 195 4.11 -5.05 -17.70
C TRP A 195 4.49 -4.83 -19.17
N PHE A 196 3.53 -4.47 -20.01
CA PHE A 196 3.76 -4.34 -21.45
C PHE A 196 4.63 -3.14 -21.83
N ALA A 197 4.57 -2.05 -21.07
CA ALA A 197 5.37 -0.85 -21.34
C ALA A 197 6.82 -0.94 -20.86
N GLN A 198 7.25 -2.08 -20.30
CA GLN A 198 8.65 -2.37 -19.97
C GLN A 198 9.41 -3.11 -21.07
N GLY A 199 8.69 -3.80 -21.98
CA GLY A 199 9.27 -4.54 -23.11
C GLY A 199 9.38 -3.68 -24.35
#